data_AF-A0A1D8NET2-F1
#
_entry.id   AF-A0A1D8NET2-F1
#
_cell.length_a   1.000
_cell.length_b   1.000
_cell.length_c   1.000
_cell.angle_alpha   90.00
_cell.angle_beta   90.00
_cell.angle_gamma   90.00
#
_symmetry.space_group_name_H-M   'P 1'
#
loop_
_entity.id
_entity.type
_entity.pdbx_description
1 polymer ?
#
loop_
_entity_poly.entity_id
_entity_poly.type
_entity_poly.pdbx_seq_one_letter_code
_entity_poly.pdbx_strand_id
1 'polypeptide(L)'
;MSSNDKKKAPKAPAPSSAAQAAAQAPAAAKHDAAAAAEKVKSDALKAAHVVGEKAQEAKESASNTIKNATSGSAGAGAPSGHSSGASVPSGAGFTSTSGSVTKPDLKASTHAPAAEVDAATARDEATKARILAHMNQDHKLSLKDYLYHYGGVTATAQIASVTLVDITSSALVLNYSLESDHLNLRTLSIPIKPELASLADAREVLVNMAKTAAGARGYSPFQIKEFKWVSGPDILVPAAVLWTVVGLADPNLVYKNPKSPFVILVNLLLKAIGPLLPFDRDLIPQIAIMAMGEIKRRRKDIVKWTVIIHILESFFFMRPILNKYRVANPTKLYWYIACMIEGFPSLKRISKLGKSLDNQ
;
A
#
# COMPACT_ATOMS: atom_id res chain seq x y z
N MET A 1 76.32 39.04 0.17
CA MET A 1 76.18 39.57 -1.20
C MET A 1 75.47 38.51 -2.03
N SER A 2 74.39 38.91 -2.73
CA SER A 2 73.74 38.32 -3.93
C SER A 2 73.56 36.79 -4.04
N SER A 3 72.45 36.22 -4.52
CA SER A 3 71.44 36.71 -5.48
C SER A 3 70.18 35.84 -5.37
N ASN A 4 69.01 36.48 -5.48
CA ASN A 4 67.69 35.83 -5.42
C ASN A 4 67.12 35.71 -6.83
N ASP A 5 67.27 34.53 -7.45
CA ASP A 5 66.78 34.24 -8.82
C ASP A 5 65.29 33.83 -8.78
N LYS A 6 64.41 34.78 -9.11
CA LYS A 6 63.00 34.52 -9.39
C LYS A 6 62.83 34.06 -10.84
N LYS A 7 62.73 32.75 -11.06
CA LYS A 7 62.25 32.17 -12.34
C LYS A 7 60.79 32.57 -12.58
N LYS A 8 60.57 33.36 -13.64
CA LYS A 8 59.25 33.75 -14.16
C LYS A 8 58.75 32.65 -15.12
N ALA A 9 57.62 32.03 -14.82
CA ALA A 9 57.01 31.02 -15.67
C ALA A 9 56.46 31.63 -16.98
N PRO A 10 56.49 30.89 -18.11
CA PRO A 10 56.01 31.39 -19.40
C PRO A 10 54.49 31.51 -19.43
N LYS A 11 54.02 32.61 -20.02
CA LYS A 11 52.61 32.96 -20.21
C LYS A 11 52.01 32.07 -21.31
N ALA A 12 50.93 31.36 -21.00
CA ALA A 12 50.24 30.46 -21.92
C ALA A 12 49.67 31.23 -23.14
N PRO A 13 49.68 30.62 -24.35
CA PRO A 13 49.14 31.24 -25.55
C PRO A 13 47.61 31.33 -25.51
N ALA A 14 47.07 32.41 -26.09
CA ALA A 14 45.63 32.64 -26.18
C ALA A 14 44.96 31.59 -27.09
N PRO A 15 43.74 31.11 -26.75
CA PRO A 15 43.03 30.12 -27.54
C PRO A 15 42.66 30.66 -28.93
N SER A 16 42.86 29.84 -29.95
CA SER A 16 42.52 30.16 -31.34
C SER A 16 41.01 30.34 -31.57
N SER A 17 40.64 31.19 -32.52
CA SER A 17 39.25 31.54 -32.86
C SER A 17 38.38 30.33 -33.27
N ALA A 18 38.98 29.21 -33.67
CA ALA A 18 38.27 27.97 -33.96
C ALA A 18 37.60 27.33 -32.71
N ALA A 19 38.16 27.55 -31.51
CA ALA A 19 37.59 27.02 -30.26
C ALA A 19 36.35 27.80 -29.78
N GLN A 20 36.16 29.04 -30.24
CA GLN A 20 34.97 29.84 -29.88
C GLN A 20 33.74 29.47 -30.72
N ALA A 21 33.91 28.92 -31.93
CA ALA A 21 32.80 28.48 -32.78
C ALA A 21 32.14 27.17 -32.30
N ALA A 22 32.89 26.26 -31.66
CA ALA A 22 32.35 24.99 -31.16
C ALA A 22 31.49 25.13 -29.89
N ALA A 23 31.53 26.27 -29.20
CA ALA A 23 30.79 26.51 -27.96
C ALA A 23 29.37 27.06 -28.16
N GLN A 24 28.99 27.45 -29.38
CA GLN A 24 27.68 28.07 -29.66
C GLN A 24 26.65 27.13 -30.32
N ALA A 25 27.07 25.96 -30.81
CA ALA A 25 26.17 24.99 -31.44
C ALA A 25 25.14 24.28 -30.50
N PRO A 26 25.38 24.05 -29.19
CA PRO A 26 24.42 23.28 -28.36
C PRO A 26 23.31 24.11 -27.71
N ALA A 27 23.25 25.43 -27.92
CA ALA A 27 22.23 26.30 -27.32
C ALA A 27 20.91 26.31 -28.12
N ALA A 28 20.97 26.27 -29.46
CA ALA A 28 19.78 26.29 -30.32
C ALA A 28 18.95 24.99 -30.19
N ALA A 29 19.61 23.82 -30.18
CA ALA A 29 18.92 22.54 -30.07
C ALA A 29 18.17 22.32 -28.74
N LYS A 30 18.58 23.01 -27.66
CA LYS A 30 17.87 22.94 -26.37
C LYS A 30 16.58 23.76 -26.36
N HIS A 31 16.52 24.83 -27.15
CA HIS A 31 15.34 25.70 -27.20
C HIS A 31 14.20 25.01 -27.98
N ASP A 32 14.53 24.31 -29.06
CA ASP A 32 13.56 23.57 -29.88
C ASP A 32 13.00 22.35 -29.13
N ALA A 33 13.83 21.65 -28.34
CA ALA A 33 13.39 20.53 -27.51
C ALA A 33 12.42 20.97 -26.39
N ALA A 34 12.63 22.14 -25.80
CA ALA A 34 11.74 22.68 -24.77
C ALA A 34 10.37 23.06 -25.36
N ALA A 35 10.34 23.69 -26.53
CA ALA A 35 9.09 24.05 -27.22
C ALA A 35 8.29 22.80 -27.64
N ALA A 36 8.97 21.75 -28.13
CA ALA A 36 8.32 20.48 -28.47
C ALA A 36 7.71 19.79 -27.24
N ALA A 37 8.41 19.81 -26.09
CA ALA A 37 7.91 19.24 -24.85
C ALA A 37 6.66 19.99 -24.32
N GLU A 38 6.62 21.31 -24.45
CA GLU A 38 5.47 22.10 -24.01
C GLU A 38 4.24 21.84 -24.89
N LYS A 39 4.43 21.69 -26.22
CA LYS A 39 3.35 21.33 -27.14
C LYS A 39 2.75 19.96 -26.80
N VAL A 40 3.59 18.94 -26.55
CA VAL A 40 3.11 17.60 -26.15
C VAL A 40 2.31 17.66 -24.85
N LYS A 41 2.75 18.46 -23.88
CA LYS A 41 2.03 18.66 -22.61
C LYS A 41 0.67 19.34 -22.82
N SER A 42 0.60 20.35 -23.70
CA SER A 42 -0.65 21.03 -24.05
C SER A 42 -1.64 20.09 -24.74
N ASP A 43 -1.16 19.30 -25.71
CA ASP A 43 -1.99 18.34 -26.44
C ASP A 43 -2.50 17.22 -25.52
N ALA A 44 -1.68 16.76 -24.57
CA ALA A 44 -2.10 15.77 -23.56
C ALA A 44 -3.16 16.34 -22.59
N LEU A 45 -3.04 17.60 -22.18
CA LEU A 45 -4.04 18.27 -21.33
C LEU A 45 -5.39 18.43 -22.05
N LYS A 46 -5.38 18.78 -23.33
CA LYS A 46 -6.60 18.85 -24.16
C LYS A 46 -7.26 17.48 -24.29
N ALA A 47 -6.49 16.42 -24.54
CA ALA A 47 -7.02 15.07 -24.61
C ALA A 47 -7.65 14.61 -23.28
N ALA A 48 -7.02 14.94 -22.15
CA ALA A 48 -7.55 14.62 -20.82
C ALA A 48 -8.87 15.35 -20.53
N HIS A 49 -9.02 16.60 -20.96
CA HIS A 49 -10.26 17.36 -20.82
C HIS A 49 -11.43 16.70 -21.57
N VAL A 50 -11.20 16.31 -22.83
CA VAL A 50 -12.22 15.65 -23.67
C VAL A 50 -12.67 14.31 -23.07
N VAL A 51 -11.74 13.54 -22.48
CA VAL A 51 -12.09 12.30 -21.77
C VAL A 51 -12.92 12.57 -20.52
N GLY A 52 -12.62 13.65 -19.80
CA GLY A 52 -13.39 14.10 -18.63
C GLY A 52 -14.83 14.45 -18.97
N GLU A 53 -15.06 15.24 -20.03
CA GLU A 53 -16.40 15.63 -20.48
C GLU A 53 -17.24 14.40 -20.87
N LYS A 54 -16.68 13.48 -21.66
CA LYS A 54 -17.38 12.23 -22.03
C LYS A 54 -17.73 11.36 -20.82
N ALA A 55 -16.86 11.32 -19.82
CA ALA A 55 -17.14 10.58 -18.59
C ALA A 55 -18.25 11.22 -17.75
N GLN A 56 -18.38 12.55 -17.79
CA GLN A 56 -19.46 13.27 -17.13
C GLN A 56 -20.80 13.07 -17.87
N GLU A 57 -20.82 13.17 -19.20
CA GLU A 57 -22.00 12.87 -20.02
C GLU A 57 -22.51 11.44 -19.78
N ALA A 58 -21.61 10.46 -19.68
CA ALA A 58 -21.98 9.07 -19.37
C ALA A 58 -22.61 8.91 -17.98
N LYS A 59 -22.12 9.66 -16.97
CA LYS A 59 -22.71 9.67 -15.62
C LYS A 59 -24.10 10.29 -15.61
N GLU A 60 -24.29 11.39 -16.32
CA GLU A 60 -25.59 12.05 -16.43
C GLU A 60 -26.61 11.18 -17.18
N SER A 61 -26.17 10.51 -18.26
CA SER A 61 -26.98 9.53 -18.98
C SER A 61 -27.43 8.38 -18.06
N ALA A 62 -26.52 7.78 -17.30
CA ALA A 62 -26.84 6.70 -16.37
C ALA A 62 -27.79 7.15 -15.24
N SER A 63 -27.59 8.35 -14.71
CA SER A 63 -28.47 8.93 -13.67
C SER A 63 -29.91 9.13 -14.18
N ASN A 64 -30.06 9.57 -15.44
CA ASN A 64 -31.37 9.74 -16.06
C ASN A 64 -32.07 8.40 -16.33
N THR A 65 -31.33 7.37 -16.73
CA THR A 65 -31.89 6.01 -16.89
C THR A 65 -32.45 5.47 -15.57
N ILE A 66 -31.74 5.66 -14.44
CA ILE A 66 -32.20 5.22 -13.12
C ILE A 66 -33.48 5.96 -12.71
N LYS A 67 -33.52 7.28 -12.88
CA LYS A 67 -34.71 8.09 -12.54
C LYS A 67 -35.96 7.63 -13.31
N ASN A 68 -35.80 7.32 -14.60
CA ASN A 68 -36.90 6.84 -15.45
C ASN A 68 -37.35 5.42 -15.09
N ALA A 69 -36.45 4.55 -14.60
CA ALA A 69 -36.83 3.22 -14.13
C ALA A 69 -37.63 3.28 -12.81
N THR A 70 -37.33 4.22 -11.93
CA THR A 70 -38.03 4.37 -10.64
C THR A 70 -39.41 5.03 -10.73
N SER A 71 -39.68 5.84 -11.75
CA SER A 71 -41.00 6.51 -11.91
C SER A 71 -42.09 5.61 -12.48
N GLY A 72 -41.76 4.42 -13.00
CA GLY A 72 -42.72 3.47 -13.59
C GLY A 72 -43.34 2.45 -12.63
N SER A 73 -42.95 2.43 -11.34
CA SER A 73 -43.32 1.35 -10.40
C SER A 73 -44.28 1.77 -9.27
N ALA A 74 -44.87 2.96 -9.32
CA ALA A 74 -45.82 3.43 -8.31
C ALA A 74 -47.26 3.09 -8.71
N GLY A 75 -47.66 1.82 -8.56
CA GLY A 75 -49.00 1.38 -8.96
C GLY A 75 -49.39 0.00 -8.46
N ALA A 76 -49.13 -0.34 -7.19
CA ALA A 76 -49.79 -1.46 -6.53
C ALA A 76 -49.82 -1.22 -5.01
N GLY A 77 -51.03 -1.05 -4.47
CA GLY A 77 -51.26 -0.77 -3.05
C GLY A 77 -50.85 -1.94 -2.16
N ALA A 78 -50.24 -1.61 -1.02
CA ALA A 78 -49.98 -2.55 0.07
C ALA A 78 -50.99 -2.33 1.21
N PRO A 79 -51.57 -3.40 1.80
CA PRO A 79 -52.46 -3.31 2.93
C PRO A 79 -51.69 -3.16 4.25
N SER A 80 -52.29 -2.44 5.19
CA SER A 80 -51.82 -2.20 6.55
C SER A 80 -52.01 -3.44 7.43
N GLY A 81 -50.93 -3.85 8.11
CA GLY A 81 -50.93 -4.92 9.10
C GLY A 81 -50.15 -4.53 10.34
N HIS A 82 -50.86 -4.44 11.47
CA HIS A 82 -50.32 -4.30 12.83
C HIS A 82 -49.32 -5.43 13.17
N SER A 83 -48.24 -5.12 13.89
CA SER A 83 -47.55 -6.12 14.73
C SER A 83 -47.24 -5.57 16.11
N SER A 84 -47.98 -6.09 17.08
CA SER A 84 -47.74 -6.05 18.52
C SER A 84 -46.44 -6.76 18.89
N GLY A 85 -45.77 -6.27 19.94
CA GLY A 85 -44.56 -6.86 20.48
C GLY A 85 -44.77 -8.20 21.18
N ALA A 86 -43.71 -8.99 21.26
CA ALA A 86 -43.58 -10.08 22.21
C ALA A 86 -42.11 -10.29 22.56
N SER A 87 -41.87 -10.25 23.87
CA SER A 87 -40.65 -10.52 24.60
C SER A 87 -40.30 -12.01 24.54
N VAL A 88 -39.02 -12.34 24.37
CA VAL A 88 -38.50 -13.70 24.43
C VAL A 88 -37.89 -13.97 25.81
N PRO A 89 -38.26 -15.06 26.52
CA PRO A 89 -37.49 -15.54 27.65
C PRO A 89 -36.46 -16.61 27.22
N SER A 90 -35.32 -16.57 27.90
CA SER A 90 -34.27 -17.58 27.89
C SER A 90 -34.74 -18.82 28.67
N GLY A 91 -34.58 -20.00 28.09
CA GLY A 91 -35.04 -21.27 28.67
C GLY A 91 -34.20 -22.44 28.19
N ALA A 92 -33.75 -23.25 29.15
CA ALA A 92 -32.74 -24.28 29.07
C ALA A 92 -33.21 -25.61 28.46
N GLY A 93 -32.22 -26.45 28.15
CA GLY A 93 -32.29 -27.92 28.30
C GLY A 93 -32.88 -28.68 27.13
N PHE A 94 -32.03 -29.43 26.41
CA PHE A 94 -32.50 -30.54 25.59
C PHE A 94 -31.75 -31.82 25.96
N THR A 95 -32.50 -32.77 26.51
CA THR A 95 -32.12 -34.13 26.82
C THR A 95 -32.21 -35.00 25.56
N SER A 96 -31.28 -35.95 25.50
CA SER A 96 -31.19 -37.01 24.50
C SER A 96 -32.36 -37.99 24.64
N THR A 97 -33.08 -38.24 23.55
CA THR A 97 -33.99 -39.39 23.40
C THR A 97 -33.69 -40.12 22.10
N SER A 98 -33.18 -41.33 22.29
CA SER A 98 -33.04 -42.40 21.30
C SER A 98 -34.43 -42.89 20.86
N GLY A 99 -34.64 -43.03 19.55
CA GLY A 99 -35.94 -43.41 18.99
C GLY A 99 -35.81 -44.07 17.61
N SER A 100 -35.80 -45.40 17.65
CA SER A 100 -36.38 -46.37 16.70
C SER A 100 -36.54 -46.01 15.22
N VAL A 101 -35.86 -46.84 14.42
CA VAL A 101 -36.05 -47.14 13.00
C VAL A 101 -37.52 -47.43 12.66
N THR A 102 -38.05 -46.71 11.68
CA THR A 102 -39.13 -47.17 10.78
C THR A 102 -38.84 -46.71 9.35
N LYS A 103 -38.75 -47.69 8.44
CA LYS A 103 -38.77 -47.51 6.98
C LYS A 103 -40.09 -46.87 6.58
N PRO A 104 -40.11 -45.85 5.70
CA PRO A 104 -41.24 -45.59 4.85
C PRO A 104 -40.94 -45.95 3.39
N ASP A 105 -41.98 -46.48 2.80
CA ASP A 105 -42.15 -46.93 1.44
C ASP A 105 -41.72 -45.94 0.34
N LEU A 106 -41.13 -46.50 -0.70
CA LEU A 106 -41.03 -45.92 -2.05
C LEU A 106 -42.43 -45.53 -2.53
N LYS A 107 -42.76 -44.23 -2.59
CA LYS A 107 -43.86 -43.73 -3.42
C LYS A 107 -43.59 -42.32 -3.95
N ALA A 108 -43.82 -42.19 -5.27
CA ALA A 108 -44.02 -40.98 -6.06
C ALA A 108 -42.82 -40.01 -6.18
N SER A 109 -42.00 -40.26 -7.21
CA SER A 109 -41.17 -39.25 -7.86
C SER A 109 -42.06 -38.21 -8.54
N THR A 110 -42.46 -37.18 -7.80
CA THR A 110 -43.09 -35.98 -8.35
C THR A 110 -42.02 -35.13 -9.03
N HIS A 111 -42.10 -34.99 -10.35
CA HIS A 111 -41.39 -33.93 -11.07
C HIS A 111 -41.77 -32.59 -10.42
N ALA A 112 -40.78 -31.91 -9.83
CA ALA A 112 -40.96 -30.54 -9.39
C ALA A 112 -41.48 -29.70 -10.57
N PRO A 113 -42.47 -28.82 -10.37
CA PRO A 113 -43.05 -28.03 -11.44
C PRO A 113 -41.95 -27.18 -12.09
N ALA A 114 -41.91 -27.14 -13.43
CA ALA A 114 -40.89 -26.45 -14.23
C ALA A 114 -40.60 -25.00 -13.76
N ALA A 115 -41.61 -24.31 -13.23
CA ALA A 115 -41.51 -22.97 -12.67
C ALA A 115 -40.53 -22.84 -11.48
N GLU A 116 -40.32 -23.90 -10.68
CA GLU A 116 -39.40 -23.88 -9.54
C GLU A 116 -37.92 -23.96 -10.00
N VAL A 117 -37.64 -24.74 -11.05
CA VAL A 117 -36.30 -24.85 -11.65
C VAL A 117 -35.87 -23.53 -12.29
N ASP A 118 -36.80 -22.84 -12.96
CA ASP A 118 -36.54 -21.53 -13.55
C ASP A 118 -36.22 -20.47 -12.48
N ALA A 119 -36.95 -20.49 -11.36
CA ALA A 119 -36.73 -19.56 -10.26
C ALA A 119 -35.38 -19.79 -9.54
N ALA A 120 -34.97 -21.05 -9.35
CA ALA A 120 -33.66 -21.38 -8.77
C ALA A 120 -32.52 -20.92 -9.68
N THR A 121 -32.60 -21.20 -10.98
CA THR A 121 -31.61 -20.78 -11.98
C THR A 121 -31.46 -19.27 -12.03
N ALA A 122 -32.57 -18.52 -11.99
CA ALA A 122 -32.53 -17.06 -11.97
C ALA A 122 -31.85 -16.49 -10.70
N ARG A 123 -32.03 -17.14 -9.55
CA ARG A 123 -31.34 -16.74 -8.29
C ARG A 123 -29.85 -17.01 -8.35
N ASP A 124 -29.44 -18.12 -8.96
CA ASP A 124 -28.04 -18.47 -9.12
C ASP A 124 -27.33 -17.51 -10.08
N GLU A 125 -27.94 -17.19 -11.22
CA GLU A 125 -27.42 -16.18 -12.15
C GLU A 125 -27.30 -14.79 -11.51
N ALA A 126 -28.29 -14.38 -10.70
CA ALA A 126 -28.20 -13.12 -9.96
C ALA A 126 -27.10 -13.13 -8.89
N THR A 127 -26.86 -14.28 -8.26
CA THR A 127 -25.78 -14.45 -7.25
C THR A 127 -24.41 -14.43 -7.91
N LYS A 128 -24.27 -15.16 -9.01
CA LYS A 128 -23.10 -15.17 -9.89
C LYS A 128 -22.74 -13.76 -10.35
N ALA A 129 -23.69 -13.01 -10.90
CA ALA A 129 -23.46 -11.63 -11.35
C ALA A 129 -22.92 -10.72 -10.23
N ARG A 130 -23.45 -10.85 -9.01
CA ARG A 130 -22.96 -10.11 -7.84
C ARG A 130 -21.52 -10.49 -7.46
N ILE A 131 -21.19 -11.78 -7.48
CA ILE A 131 -19.83 -12.28 -7.22
C ILE A 131 -18.86 -11.72 -8.27
N LEU A 132 -19.20 -11.83 -9.56
CA LEU A 132 -18.38 -11.33 -10.65
C LEU A 132 -18.10 -9.83 -10.51
N ALA A 133 -19.14 -9.03 -10.26
CA ALA A 133 -19.01 -7.59 -10.08
C ALA A 133 -18.10 -7.25 -8.89
N HIS A 134 -18.32 -7.87 -7.73
CA HIS A 134 -17.53 -7.64 -6.53
C HIS A 134 -16.06 -8.06 -6.70
N MET A 135 -15.80 -9.25 -7.25
CA MET A 135 -14.44 -9.74 -7.46
C MET A 135 -13.65 -8.87 -8.42
N ASN A 136 -14.29 -8.41 -9.51
CA ASN A 136 -13.66 -7.54 -10.49
C ASN A 136 -13.42 -6.12 -9.97
N GLN A 137 -14.25 -5.63 -9.05
CA GLN A 137 -14.10 -4.30 -8.48
C GLN A 137 -13.03 -4.27 -7.38
N ASP A 138 -13.14 -5.17 -6.40
CA ASP A 138 -12.40 -5.04 -5.15
C ASP A 138 -11.22 -6.03 -5.01
N HIS A 139 -11.25 -7.13 -5.77
CA HIS A 139 -10.34 -8.28 -5.57
C HIS A 139 -9.39 -8.54 -6.75
N LYS A 140 -9.10 -7.52 -7.58
CA LYS A 140 -8.17 -7.66 -8.73
C LYS A 140 -6.81 -8.24 -8.34
N LEU A 141 -6.30 -7.92 -7.15
CA LEU A 141 -5.04 -8.46 -6.65
C LEU A 141 -5.12 -9.97 -6.40
N SER A 142 -6.20 -10.44 -5.77
CA SER A 142 -6.45 -11.87 -5.55
C SER A 142 -6.58 -12.62 -6.87
N LEU A 143 -7.25 -12.03 -7.87
CA LEU A 143 -7.35 -12.64 -9.20
C LEU A 143 -5.98 -12.80 -9.87
N LYS A 144 -5.07 -11.81 -9.71
CA LYS A 144 -3.67 -11.95 -10.16
C LYS A 144 -2.97 -13.10 -9.42
N ASP A 145 -3.16 -13.21 -8.11
CA ASP A 145 -2.57 -14.32 -7.34
C ASP A 145 -3.04 -15.69 -7.79
N TYR A 146 -4.32 -15.83 -8.16
CA TYR A 146 -4.85 -17.08 -8.70
C TYR A 146 -4.13 -17.50 -9.97
N LEU A 147 -3.89 -16.54 -10.87
CA LEU A 147 -3.16 -16.81 -12.12
C LEU A 147 -1.74 -17.31 -11.86
N TYR A 148 -1.02 -16.69 -10.92
CA TYR A 148 0.34 -17.13 -10.59
C TYR A 148 0.36 -18.49 -9.87
N HIS A 149 -0.51 -18.69 -8.88
CA HIS A 149 -0.45 -19.86 -8.01
C HIS A 149 -1.16 -21.08 -8.62
N TYR A 150 -2.44 -20.92 -9.01
CA TYR A 150 -3.24 -22.02 -9.54
C TYR A 150 -3.13 -22.12 -11.07
N GLY A 151 -2.92 -20.99 -11.75
CA GLY A 151 -2.83 -20.95 -13.20
C GLY A 151 -1.44 -21.25 -13.78
N GLY A 152 -0.42 -21.36 -12.93
CA GLY A 152 0.95 -21.62 -13.36
C GLY A 152 1.57 -20.49 -14.21
N VAL A 153 0.98 -19.29 -14.22
CA VAL A 153 1.59 -18.14 -14.88
C VAL A 153 2.89 -17.82 -14.15
N THR A 154 3.99 -17.71 -14.89
CA THR A 154 5.32 -17.46 -14.31
C THR A 154 5.33 -16.13 -13.56
N ALA A 155 5.91 -16.07 -12.36
CA ALA A 155 5.99 -14.85 -11.56
C ALA A 155 6.71 -13.68 -12.25
N THR A 156 7.53 -13.97 -13.27
CA THR A 156 8.21 -12.99 -14.13
C THR A 156 7.29 -12.33 -15.15
N ALA A 157 6.16 -12.96 -15.50
CA ALA A 157 5.21 -12.42 -16.45
C ALA A 157 4.35 -11.36 -15.75
N GLN A 158 4.52 -10.09 -16.13
CA GLN A 158 3.70 -9.02 -15.57
C GLN A 158 2.30 -9.06 -16.17
N ILE A 159 1.29 -9.25 -15.32
CA ILE A 159 -0.12 -9.27 -15.71
C ILE A 159 -0.64 -7.83 -15.78
N ALA A 160 -0.99 -7.37 -16.98
CA ALA A 160 -1.53 -6.05 -17.23
C ALA A 160 -2.96 -5.91 -16.71
N SER A 161 -3.85 -6.81 -17.14
CA SER A 161 -5.26 -6.84 -16.72
C SER A 161 -5.70 -8.26 -16.36
N VAL A 162 -6.69 -8.35 -15.48
CA VAL A 162 -7.36 -9.61 -15.12
C VAL A 162 -8.82 -9.32 -14.79
N THR A 163 -9.71 -10.18 -15.27
CA THR A 163 -11.15 -10.10 -15.07
C THR A 163 -11.70 -11.52 -14.87
N LEU A 164 -12.49 -11.72 -13.82
CA LEU A 164 -13.32 -12.91 -13.64
C LEU A 164 -14.53 -12.79 -14.55
N VAL A 165 -14.67 -13.74 -15.48
CA VAL A 165 -15.75 -13.74 -16.49
C VAL A 165 -16.82 -14.78 -16.18
N ASP A 166 -16.46 -15.86 -15.49
CA ASP A 166 -17.39 -16.90 -15.11
C ASP A 166 -17.01 -17.55 -13.77
N ILE A 167 -17.99 -18.07 -13.06
CA ILE A 167 -17.84 -18.89 -11.87
C ILE A 167 -18.92 -19.98 -11.87
N THR A 168 -18.47 -21.20 -11.61
CA THR A 168 -19.31 -22.40 -11.42
C THR A 168 -18.97 -23.04 -10.08
N SER A 169 -19.69 -24.09 -9.68
CA SER A 169 -19.40 -24.80 -8.43
C SER A 169 -18.00 -25.44 -8.40
N SER A 170 -17.42 -25.77 -9.57
CA SER A 170 -16.15 -26.49 -9.66
C SER A 170 -15.01 -25.68 -10.27
N ALA A 171 -15.26 -24.50 -10.86
CA ALA A 171 -14.23 -23.72 -11.54
C ALA A 171 -14.51 -22.21 -11.61
N LEU A 172 -13.42 -21.43 -11.66
CA LEU A 172 -13.37 -19.99 -11.97
C LEU A 172 -12.81 -19.79 -13.37
N VAL A 173 -13.41 -18.93 -14.18
CA VAL A 173 -12.87 -18.57 -15.51
C VAL A 173 -12.38 -17.13 -15.49
N LEU A 174 -11.09 -16.95 -15.77
CA LEU A 174 -10.41 -15.66 -15.79
C LEU A 174 -9.97 -15.31 -17.21
N ASN A 175 -10.22 -14.07 -17.60
CA ASN A 175 -9.59 -13.44 -18.74
C ASN A 175 -8.44 -12.54 -18.28
N TYR A 176 -7.29 -12.61 -18.93
CA TYR A 176 -6.12 -11.80 -18.57
C TYR A 176 -5.25 -11.47 -19.79
N SER A 177 -4.48 -10.39 -19.68
CA SER A 177 -3.43 -10.05 -20.65
C SER A 177 -2.11 -9.74 -19.94
N LEU A 178 -1.01 -9.93 -20.67
CA LEU A 178 0.34 -9.67 -20.17
C LEU A 178 0.79 -8.26 -20.58
N GLU A 179 1.73 -7.67 -19.85
CA GLU A 179 2.30 -6.36 -20.21
C GLU A 179 3.09 -6.40 -21.52
N SER A 180 3.74 -7.54 -21.81
CA SER A 180 4.41 -7.74 -23.09
C SER A 180 3.45 -7.84 -24.27
N ASP A 181 2.16 -8.08 -24.01
CA ASP A 181 1.19 -8.45 -25.02
C ASP A 181 -0.24 -8.06 -24.58
N HIS A 182 -0.50 -6.76 -24.55
CA HIS A 182 -1.75 -6.21 -24.06
C HIS A 182 -2.97 -6.53 -24.94
N LEU A 183 -2.75 -6.87 -26.21
CA LEU A 183 -3.81 -7.10 -27.21
C LEU A 183 -4.34 -8.54 -27.17
N ASN A 184 -3.52 -9.51 -26.76
CA ASN A 184 -3.94 -10.91 -26.70
C ASN A 184 -4.55 -11.24 -25.34
N LEU A 185 -5.87 -11.28 -25.31
CA LEU A 185 -6.64 -11.74 -24.16
C LEU A 185 -6.56 -13.27 -24.08
N ARG A 186 -6.18 -13.79 -22.91
CA ARG A 186 -6.09 -15.22 -22.62
C ARG A 186 -7.20 -15.60 -21.66
N THR A 187 -7.79 -16.77 -21.86
CA THR A 187 -8.80 -17.34 -20.96
C THR A 187 -8.21 -18.54 -20.23
N LEU A 188 -8.41 -18.60 -18.92
CA LEU A 188 -7.95 -19.69 -18.08
C LEU A 188 -9.05 -20.13 -17.13
N SER A 189 -9.29 -21.44 -17.06
CA SER A 189 -10.17 -22.06 -16.07
C SER A 189 -9.34 -22.59 -14.89
N ILE A 190 -9.68 -22.18 -13.67
CA ILE A 190 -9.03 -22.56 -12.42
C ILE A 190 -10.00 -23.42 -11.61
N PRO A 191 -9.67 -24.69 -11.30
CA PRO A 191 -10.55 -25.55 -10.52
C PRO A 191 -10.65 -25.06 -9.06
N ILE A 192 -11.86 -25.11 -8.51
CA ILE A 192 -12.17 -24.82 -7.11
C ILE A 192 -12.12 -26.13 -6.32
N LYS A 193 -11.32 -26.16 -5.24
CA LYS A 193 -11.20 -27.34 -4.36
C LYS A 193 -11.29 -26.91 -2.89
N PRO A 194 -12.25 -27.45 -2.10
CA PRO A 194 -13.34 -28.35 -2.51
C PRO A 194 -14.35 -27.64 -3.44
N GLU A 195 -15.13 -28.42 -4.20
CA GLU A 195 -16.23 -27.85 -5.00
C GLU A 195 -17.27 -27.18 -4.10
N LEU A 196 -17.90 -26.13 -4.61
CA LEU A 196 -18.93 -25.40 -3.90
C LEU A 196 -20.23 -26.21 -3.88
N ALA A 197 -20.87 -26.32 -2.71
CA ALA A 197 -22.22 -26.87 -2.63
C ALA A 197 -23.23 -25.92 -3.29
N SER A 198 -23.04 -24.61 -3.13
CA SER A 198 -23.81 -23.56 -3.77
C SER A 198 -22.94 -22.32 -4.04
N LEU A 199 -23.39 -21.43 -4.94
CA LEU A 199 -22.71 -20.15 -5.15
C LEU A 199 -22.76 -19.23 -3.92
N ALA A 200 -23.65 -19.49 -2.95
CA ALA A 200 -23.67 -18.76 -1.68
C ALA A 200 -22.40 -19.02 -0.84
N ASP A 201 -21.78 -20.20 -1.00
CA ASP A 201 -20.58 -20.61 -0.28
C ASP A 201 -19.28 -20.07 -0.92
N ALA A 202 -19.39 -19.48 -2.12
CA ALA A 202 -18.23 -19.01 -2.90
C ALA A 202 -17.36 -18.03 -2.11
N ARG A 203 -17.95 -17.19 -1.26
CA ARG A 203 -17.22 -16.16 -0.52
C ARG A 203 -16.11 -16.76 0.35
N GLU A 204 -16.43 -17.77 1.16
CA GLU A 204 -15.47 -18.36 2.10
C GLU A 204 -14.35 -19.07 1.34
N VAL A 205 -14.72 -19.86 0.32
CA VAL A 205 -13.76 -20.61 -0.48
C VAL A 205 -12.82 -19.67 -1.24
N LEU A 206 -13.34 -18.60 -1.85
CA LEU A 206 -12.52 -17.61 -2.55
C LEU A 206 -11.59 -16.85 -1.59
N VAL A 207 -12.04 -16.50 -0.39
CA VAL A 207 -11.15 -15.87 0.60
C VAL A 207 -9.99 -16.80 0.99
N ASN A 208 -10.27 -18.09 1.18
CA ASN A 208 -9.24 -19.09 1.50
C ASN A 208 -8.28 -19.32 0.32
N MET A 209 -8.79 -19.37 -0.91
CA MET A 209 -7.97 -19.41 -2.12
C MET A 209 -7.06 -18.17 -2.22
N ALA A 210 -7.58 -16.98 -1.90
CA ALA A 210 -6.79 -15.74 -1.94
C ALA A 210 -5.67 -15.73 -0.89
N LYS A 211 -5.99 -16.15 0.34
CA LYS A 211 -5.00 -16.33 1.43
C LYS A 211 -3.89 -17.30 1.02
N THR A 212 -4.26 -18.44 0.44
CA THR A 212 -3.32 -19.48 -0.02
C THR A 212 -2.44 -18.97 -1.17
N ALA A 213 -3.05 -18.41 -2.21
CA ALA A 213 -2.33 -17.94 -3.39
C ALA A 213 -1.40 -16.76 -3.09
N ALA A 214 -1.84 -15.80 -2.27
CA ALA A 214 -0.99 -14.69 -1.84
C ALA A 214 0.17 -15.18 -0.93
N GLY A 215 -0.13 -16.09 0.00
CA GLY A 215 0.86 -16.70 0.90
C GLY A 215 1.96 -17.45 0.16
N ALA A 216 1.60 -18.24 -0.87
CA ALA A 216 2.56 -18.93 -1.73
C ALA A 216 3.55 -17.98 -2.44
N ARG A 217 3.17 -16.70 -2.61
CA ARG A 217 4.00 -15.66 -3.20
C ARG A 217 4.74 -14.80 -2.16
N GLY A 218 4.58 -15.09 -0.87
CA GLY A 218 5.17 -14.28 0.22
C GLY A 218 4.48 -12.93 0.45
N TYR A 219 3.23 -12.78 0.00
CA TYR A 219 2.44 -11.58 0.15
C TYR A 219 1.24 -11.77 1.09
N SER A 220 0.73 -10.66 1.64
CA SER A 220 -0.61 -10.64 2.25
C SER A 220 -1.68 -10.61 1.13
N PRO A 221 -2.84 -11.26 1.33
CA PRO A 221 -3.97 -11.14 0.40
C PRO A 221 -4.57 -9.72 0.42
N PHE A 222 -4.26 -8.92 1.45
CA PHE A 222 -4.77 -7.56 1.61
C PHE A 222 -3.75 -6.52 1.17
N GLN A 223 -4.25 -5.35 0.78
CA GLN A 223 -3.45 -4.20 0.39
C GLN A 223 -3.65 -3.04 1.37
N ILE A 224 -2.56 -2.48 1.87
CA ILE A 224 -2.60 -1.21 2.60
C ILE A 224 -2.71 -0.07 1.57
N LYS A 225 -3.91 0.53 1.49
CA LYS A 225 -4.19 1.67 0.59
C LYS A 225 -3.82 3.01 1.21
N GLU A 226 -4.02 3.14 2.52
CA GLU A 226 -3.91 4.42 3.23
C GLU A 226 -2.64 4.51 4.07
N PHE A 227 -2.11 5.73 4.17
CA PHE A 227 -1.03 6.06 5.08
C PHE A 227 -1.61 6.59 6.39
N LYS A 228 -1.06 6.15 7.53
CA LYS A 228 -1.45 6.64 8.85
C LYS A 228 -0.30 7.43 9.47
N TRP A 229 -0.55 8.71 9.75
CA TRP A 229 0.39 9.57 10.47
C TRP A 229 0.59 9.08 11.92
N VAL A 230 1.76 9.38 12.47
CA VAL A 230 2.03 9.21 13.89
C VAL A 230 1.02 10.02 14.72
N SER A 231 0.51 9.42 15.79
CA SER A 231 -0.42 10.07 16.70
C SER A 231 -0.18 9.61 18.14
N GLY A 232 -0.68 10.39 19.10
CA GLY A 232 -0.51 10.10 20.52
C GLY A 232 0.95 10.24 20.98
N PRO A 233 1.40 9.45 21.97
CA PRO A 233 2.73 9.61 22.57
C PRO A 233 3.89 9.28 21.62
N ASP A 234 3.64 8.56 20.53
CA ASP A 234 4.68 8.23 19.54
C ASP A 234 5.24 9.48 18.83
N ILE A 235 4.56 10.63 18.90
CA ILE A 235 5.03 11.91 18.34
C ILE A 235 6.28 12.46 19.06
N LEU A 236 6.58 11.96 20.26
CA LEU A 236 7.77 12.35 21.01
C LEU A 236 9.06 11.92 20.31
N VAL A 237 9.04 10.81 19.57
CA VAL A 237 10.22 10.30 18.84
C VAL A 237 10.63 11.23 17.69
N PRO A 238 9.77 11.56 16.71
CA PRO A 238 10.14 12.49 15.65
C PRO A 238 10.46 13.89 16.18
N ALA A 239 9.82 14.33 17.28
CA ALA A 239 10.20 15.58 17.95
C ALA A 239 11.63 15.52 18.52
N ALA A 240 12.02 14.41 19.16
CA ALA A 240 13.37 14.19 19.67
C ALA A 240 14.42 14.09 18.55
N VAL A 241 14.09 13.44 17.43
CA VAL A 241 14.96 13.37 16.24
C VAL A 241 15.15 14.77 15.66
N LEU A 242 14.07 15.52 15.46
CA LEU A 242 14.13 16.90 14.96
C LEU A 242 14.97 17.79 15.89
N TRP A 243 14.74 17.70 17.20
CA TRP A 243 15.53 18.41 18.21
C TRP A 243 17.02 18.07 18.13
N THR A 244 17.35 16.78 17.94
CA THR A 244 18.74 16.32 17.79
C THR A 244 19.38 16.88 16.52
N VAL A 245 18.67 16.88 15.40
CA VAL A 245 19.15 17.45 14.14
C VAL A 245 19.39 18.97 14.27
N VAL A 246 18.46 19.69 14.91
CA VAL A 246 18.62 21.12 15.21
C VAL A 246 19.83 21.36 16.11
N GLY A 247 20.04 20.55 17.14
CA GLY A 247 21.21 20.67 18.02
C GLY A 247 22.55 20.36 17.36
N LEU A 248 22.56 19.46 16.37
CA LEU A 248 23.75 19.18 15.56
C LEU A 248 24.03 20.30 14.56
N ALA A 249 22.99 20.96 14.03
CA ALA A 249 23.13 22.10 13.13
C ALA A 249 23.61 23.35 13.88
N ASP A 250 23.00 23.66 15.02
CA ASP A 250 23.39 24.76 15.91
C ASP A 250 23.54 24.28 17.37
N PRO A 251 24.77 23.94 17.79
CA PRO A 251 25.04 23.54 19.16
C PRO A 251 24.69 24.61 20.21
N ASN A 252 24.60 25.89 19.82
CA ASN A 252 24.27 26.95 20.78
C ASN A 252 22.84 26.84 21.29
N LEU A 253 21.90 26.38 20.44
CA LEU A 253 20.49 26.17 20.80
C LEU A 253 20.29 25.06 21.83
N VAL A 254 21.14 24.03 21.81
CA VAL A 254 20.97 22.83 22.65
C VAL A 254 21.93 22.77 23.84
N TYR A 255 23.21 23.13 23.65
CA TYR A 255 24.25 22.89 24.66
C TYR A 255 24.61 24.13 25.50
N LYS A 256 24.48 25.34 24.96
CA LYS A 256 24.88 26.56 25.70
C LYS A 256 23.83 27.05 26.69
N ASN A 257 22.57 26.66 26.52
CA ASN A 257 21.52 27.01 27.47
C ASN A 257 21.48 25.94 28.58
N PRO A 258 21.91 26.24 29.83
CA PRO A 258 21.86 25.29 30.94
C PRO A 258 20.42 24.88 31.31
N LYS A 259 19.42 25.66 30.85
CA LYS A 259 17.99 25.37 31.00
C LYS A 259 17.42 24.58 29.82
N SER A 260 18.24 24.19 28.84
CA SER A 260 17.73 23.38 27.73
C SER A 260 17.21 22.04 28.27
N PRO A 261 16.09 21.53 27.75
CA PRO A 261 15.56 20.23 28.17
C PRO A 261 16.59 19.09 28.05
N PHE A 262 17.49 19.18 27.06
CA PHE A 262 18.55 18.20 26.85
C PHE A 262 19.60 18.21 27.98
N VAL A 263 20.10 19.38 28.37
CA VAL A 263 21.08 19.49 29.46
C VAL A 263 20.46 19.03 30.78
N ILE A 264 19.18 19.36 31.02
CA ILE A 264 18.43 18.87 32.18
C ILE A 264 18.31 17.34 32.16
N LEU A 265 17.91 16.76 31.02
CA LEU A 265 17.75 15.31 30.86
C LEU A 265 19.08 14.56 31.03
N VAL A 266 20.16 15.02 30.41
CA VAL A 266 21.49 14.42 30.55
C VAL A 266 21.97 14.51 32.00
N ASN A 267 21.76 15.64 32.68
CA ASN A 267 22.11 15.79 34.09
C ASN A 267 21.29 14.85 34.99
N LEU A 268 19.99 14.68 34.72
CA LEU A 268 19.15 13.72 35.45
C LEU A 268 19.60 12.28 35.22
N LEU A 269 19.92 11.92 33.98
CA LEU A 269 20.40 10.60 33.61
C LEU A 269 21.76 10.30 34.27
N LEU A 270 22.72 11.22 34.19
CA LEU A 270 24.02 11.07 34.85
C LEU A 270 23.90 10.97 36.38
N LYS A 271 22.97 11.71 37.00
CA LYS A 271 22.67 11.57 38.44
C LYS A 271 22.08 10.20 38.79
N ALA A 272 21.21 9.66 37.95
CA ALA A 272 20.57 8.37 38.17
C ALA A 272 21.53 7.18 37.98
N ILE A 273 22.38 7.22 36.95
CA ILE A 273 23.30 6.11 36.64
C ILE A 273 24.64 6.27 37.37
N GLY A 274 24.98 7.47 37.84
CA GLY A 274 26.26 7.78 38.48
C GLY A 274 26.69 6.83 39.60
N PRO A 275 25.80 6.36 40.50
CA PRO A 275 26.16 5.37 41.53
C PRO A 275 26.45 3.95 41.00
N LEU A 276 25.99 3.61 39.80
CA LEU A 276 26.13 2.28 39.18
C LEU A 276 27.43 2.15 38.37
N LEU A 277 28.08 3.25 38.04
CA LEU A 277 29.32 3.25 37.25
C LEU A 277 30.53 3.17 38.20
N PRO A 278 31.42 2.16 38.08
CA PRO A 278 32.60 2.01 38.92
C PRO A 278 33.75 2.96 38.54
N PHE A 279 33.49 3.93 37.65
CA PHE A 279 34.49 4.88 37.19
C PHE A 279 34.57 6.06 38.15
N ASP A 280 35.80 6.51 38.40
CA ASP A 280 36.05 7.74 39.13
C ASP A 280 35.28 8.91 38.50
N ARG A 281 34.51 9.64 39.31
CA ARG A 281 33.62 10.72 38.84
C ARG A 281 34.41 11.83 38.11
N ASP A 282 35.71 11.93 38.38
CA ASP A 282 36.60 12.91 37.76
C ASP A 282 37.15 12.48 36.40
N LEU A 283 37.05 11.20 36.03
CA LEU A 283 37.49 10.69 34.73
C LEU A 283 36.45 10.96 33.63
N ILE A 284 35.16 10.95 33.97
CA ILE A 284 34.04 11.12 33.02
C ILE A 284 34.10 12.50 32.32
N PRO A 285 34.33 13.64 33.01
CA PRO A 285 34.47 14.93 32.36
C PRO A 285 35.64 15.00 31.37
N GLN A 286 36.77 14.38 31.69
CA GLN A 286 37.96 14.42 30.83
C GLN A 286 37.74 13.65 29.52
N ILE A 287 37.18 12.43 29.62
CA ILE A 287 36.80 11.63 28.45
C ILE A 287 35.75 12.38 27.61
N ALA A 288 34.76 12.99 28.26
CA ALA A 288 33.73 13.76 27.58
C ALA A 288 34.29 14.98 26.83
N ILE A 289 35.22 15.73 27.44
CA ILE A 289 35.87 16.88 26.79
C ILE A 289 36.68 16.44 25.57
N MET A 290 37.49 15.38 25.69
CA MET A 290 38.27 14.84 24.58
C MET A 290 37.36 14.34 23.44
N ALA A 291 36.31 13.57 23.78
CA ALA A 291 35.33 13.08 22.80
C ALA A 291 34.58 14.23 22.12
N MET A 292 34.14 15.25 22.88
CA MET A 292 33.44 16.41 22.32
C MET A 292 34.34 17.23 21.39
N GLY A 293 35.63 17.33 21.67
CA GLY A 293 36.60 17.99 20.78
C GLY A 293 36.67 17.34 19.40
N GLU A 294 36.77 16.00 19.37
CA GLU A 294 36.83 15.25 18.11
C GLU A 294 35.48 15.22 17.38
N ILE A 295 34.37 15.07 18.11
CA ILE A 295 33.00 15.19 17.56
C ILE A 295 32.81 16.55 16.91
N LYS A 296 33.25 17.64 17.55
CA LYS A 296 33.17 18.99 16.98
C LYS A 296 33.96 19.12 15.67
N ARG A 297 35.14 18.51 15.60
CA ARG A 297 36.00 18.50 14.40
C ARG A 297 35.36 17.72 13.24
N ARG A 298 34.78 16.55 13.53
CA ARG A 298 34.20 15.63 12.53
C ARG A 298 32.68 15.76 12.33
N ARG A 299 32.04 16.73 12.97
CA ARG A 299 30.58 16.88 13.02
C ARG A 299 29.90 16.75 11.66
N LYS A 300 30.42 17.42 10.63
CA LYS A 300 29.83 17.39 9.28
C LYS A 300 29.86 15.97 8.67
N ASP A 301 30.96 15.25 8.87
CA ASP A 301 31.09 13.88 8.39
C ASP A 301 30.21 12.92 9.17
N ILE A 302 30.14 13.08 10.50
CA ILE A 302 29.25 12.27 11.35
C ILE A 302 27.80 12.45 10.87
N VAL A 303 27.31 13.69 10.77
CA VAL A 303 25.93 13.97 10.31
C VAL A 303 25.69 13.39 8.91
N LYS A 304 26.62 13.61 7.98
CA LYS A 304 26.53 13.08 6.61
C LYS A 304 26.39 11.55 6.62
N TRP A 305 27.26 10.84 7.33
CA TRP A 305 27.24 9.38 7.39
C TRP A 305 26.02 8.85 8.14
N THR A 306 25.60 9.48 9.24
CA THR A 306 24.38 9.13 9.96
C THR A 306 23.15 9.23 9.04
N VAL A 307 23.02 10.31 8.26
CA VAL A 307 21.91 10.45 7.31
C VAL A 307 21.95 9.38 6.22
N ILE A 308 23.14 9.09 5.66
CA ILE A 308 23.30 8.05 4.62
C ILE A 308 22.90 6.67 5.19
N ILE A 309 23.44 6.30 6.34
CA ILE A 309 23.13 5.02 7.00
C ILE A 309 21.63 4.93 7.29
N HIS A 310 21.02 5.99 7.83
CA HIS A 310 19.60 6.03 8.15
C HIS A 310 18.70 5.89 6.92
N ILE A 311 19.08 6.49 5.78
CA ILE A 311 18.39 6.28 4.49
C ILE A 311 18.45 4.81 4.07
N LEU A 312 19.63 4.21 4.15
CA LEU A 312 19.83 2.81 3.78
C LEU A 312 19.03 1.88 4.70
N GLU A 313 19.13 2.05 6.01
CA GLU A 313 18.37 1.28 7.00
C GLU A 313 16.86 1.41 6.77
N SER A 314 16.35 2.64 6.63
CA SER A 314 14.95 2.88 6.34
C SER A 314 14.50 2.17 5.06
N PHE A 315 15.34 2.16 4.02
CA PHE A 315 15.05 1.43 2.79
C PHE A 315 15.02 -0.09 3.00
N PHE A 316 16.06 -0.65 3.62
CA PHE A 316 16.19 -2.10 3.82
C PHE A 316 15.14 -2.69 4.76
N PHE A 317 14.78 -1.99 5.84
CA PHE A 317 13.79 -2.48 6.79
C PHE A 317 12.35 -2.24 6.32
N MET A 318 12.07 -1.12 5.65
CA MET A 318 10.70 -0.80 5.22
C MET A 318 10.30 -1.55 3.94
N ARG A 319 11.23 -1.77 3.00
CA ARG A 319 10.96 -2.48 1.73
C ARG A 319 10.28 -3.85 1.89
N PRO A 320 10.76 -4.80 2.71
CA PRO A 320 10.12 -6.11 2.84
C PRO A 320 8.70 -6.00 3.39
N ILE A 321 8.45 -5.08 4.34
CA ILE A 321 7.11 -4.89 4.92
C ILE A 321 6.16 -4.26 3.89
N LEU A 322 6.61 -3.23 3.18
CA LEU A 322 5.82 -2.57 2.13
C LEU A 322 5.46 -3.51 0.98
N ASN A 323 6.39 -4.38 0.61
CA ASN A 323 6.17 -5.37 -0.44
C ASN A 323 5.24 -6.48 0.03
N LYS A 324 5.43 -7.01 1.24
CA LYS A 324 4.54 -8.02 1.84
C LYS A 324 3.08 -7.55 1.84
N TYR A 325 2.82 -6.32 2.27
CA TYR A 325 1.47 -5.74 2.35
C TYR A 325 1.04 -4.93 1.11
N ARG A 326 1.76 -5.10 -0.01
CA ARG A 326 1.38 -4.60 -1.35
C ARG A 326 1.03 -3.12 -1.38
N VAL A 327 1.69 -2.31 -0.56
CA VAL A 327 1.32 -0.91 -0.38
C VAL A 327 1.37 -0.16 -1.72
N ALA A 328 0.39 0.69 -2.01
CA ALA A 328 0.35 1.43 -3.27
C ALA A 328 1.58 2.35 -3.43
N ASN A 329 2.08 2.55 -4.67
CA ASN A 329 3.31 3.31 -4.92
C ASN A 329 3.37 4.72 -4.28
N PRO A 330 2.34 5.60 -4.39
CA PRO A 330 2.40 6.88 -3.69
C PRO A 330 2.41 6.71 -2.16
N THR A 331 1.65 5.74 -1.66
CA THR A 331 1.60 5.41 -0.23
C THR A 331 2.93 4.86 0.30
N LYS A 332 3.70 4.12 -0.51
CA LYS A 332 5.05 3.62 -0.16
C LYS A 332 5.99 4.79 0.15
N LEU A 333 5.94 5.86 -0.64
CA LEU A 333 6.79 7.03 -0.43
C LEU A 333 6.51 7.69 0.93
N TYR A 334 5.23 7.84 1.31
CA TYR A 334 4.88 8.37 2.62
C TYR A 334 5.41 7.50 3.77
N TRP A 335 5.37 6.18 3.64
CA TRP A 335 5.96 5.28 4.63
C TRP A 335 7.48 5.39 4.72
N TYR A 336 8.19 5.54 3.60
CA TYR A 336 9.64 5.80 3.63
C TYR A 336 9.97 7.13 4.30
N ILE A 337 9.25 8.21 3.96
CA ILE A 337 9.44 9.53 4.58
C ILE A 337 9.16 9.46 6.08
N ALA A 338 8.08 8.78 6.48
CA ALA A 338 7.77 8.58 7.89
C ALA A 338 8.87 7.78 8.62
N CYS A 339 9.45 6.77 7.99
CA CYS A 339 10.60 6.04 8.54
C CYS A 339 11.84 6.91 8.70
N MET A 340 12.08 7.82 7.74
CA MET A 340 13.19 8.78 7.84
C MET A 340 13.02 9.74 9.02
N ILE A 341 11.80 10.18 9.32
CA ILE A 341 11.52 11.17 10.37
C ILE A 341 11.36 10.50 11.75
N GLU A 342 10.61 9.41 11.81
CA GLU A 342 10.22 8.75 13.06
C GLU A 342 11.15 7.59 13.43
N GLY A 343 11.77 6.92 12.45
CA GLY A 343 12.51 5.69 12.65
C GLY A 343 11.59 4.49 12.91
N PHE A 344 11.94 3.69 13.91
CA PHE A 344 11.29 2.41 14.25
C PHE A 344 9.76 2.46 14.51
N PRO A 345 9.18 3.50 15.14
CA PRO A 345 7.72 3.59 15.33
C PRO A 345 6.92 3.47 14.03
N SER A 346 7.44 3.97 12.90
CA SER A 346 6.79 3.83 11.59
C SER A 346 6.68 2.36 11.15
N LEU A 347 7.75 1.56 11.33
CA LEU A 347 7.80 0.13 11.04
C LEU A 347 6.79 -0.65 11.89
N LYS A 348 6.73 -0.34 13.19
CA LYS A 348 5.76 -0.95 14.11
C LYS A 348 4.31 -0.64 13.69
N ARG A 349 4.05 0.60 13.27
CA ARG A 349 2.71 1.05 12.86
C ARG A 349 2.23 0.35 11.60
N ILE A 350 3.05 0.29 10.55
CA ILE A 350 2.67 -0.42 9.32
C ILE A 350 2.54 -1.93 9.57
N SER A 351 3.41 -2.52 10.39
CA SER A 351 3.31 -3.94 10.76
C SER A 351 2.01 -4.23 11.51
N LYS A 352 1.62 -3.37 12.46
CA LYS A 352 0.35 -3.49 13.19
C LYS A 352 -0.85 -3.37 12.25
N LEU A 353 -0.82 -2.41 11.32
CA LEU A 353 -1.88 -2.24 10.32
C LEU A 353 -2.00 -3.50 9.44
N GLY A 354 -0.87 -4.01 8.93
CA GLY A 354 -0.85 -5.23 8.14
C GLY A 354 -1.42 -6.44 8.88
N LYS A 355 -0.99 -6.67 10.13
CA LYS A 355 -1.53 -7.75 10.98
C LYS A 355 -3.03 -7.61 11.25
N SER A 356 -3.53 -6.38 11.39
CA SER A 356 -4.97 -6.15 11.58
C SER A 356 -5.80 -6.46 10.34
N LEU A 357 -5.21 -6.35 9.15
CA LEU A 357 -5.85 -6.77 7.90
C LEU A 357 -5.83 -8.28 7.77
N ASP A 358 -4.70 -8.93 8.12
CA ASP A 358 -4.57 -10.40 8.05
C ASP A 358 -5.61 -11.14 8.92
N ASN A 359 -6.14 -10.49 9.96
CA ASN A 359 -7.14 -11.04 10.89
C ASN A 359 -8.61 -10.81 10.46
N GLN A 360 -8.87 -10.16 9.32
CA GLN A 360 -10.22 -10.00 8.75
C GLN A 360 -10.64 -11.21 7.91
#